data_AF-A0A352V8U0-F1
#
_entry.id   AF-A0A352V8U0-F1
#
_cell.length_a   1.000
_cell.length_b   1.000
_cell.length_c   1.000
_cell.angle_alpha   90.00
_cell.angle_beta   90.00
_cell.angle_gamma   90.00
#
_symmetry.space_group_name_H-M   'P 1'
#
loop_
_entity.id
_entity.type
_entity.pdbx_description
1 polymer ?
#
loop_
_entity_poly.entity_id
_entity_poly.type
_entity_poly.pdbx_seq_one_letter_code
_entity_poly.pdbx_strand_id
1 'polypeptide(L)'
;MDNKVKIGLIQSNNDTALLITNILLNYGVPTIRIDPVKDDIIEKVSEDVKFLFVDFDFSDNASLKALIKIGESIKPFPCLIIGTSFNATPDLINTLQHYNLISFLVKPVTADMLKIKFKKIIDTYGDHFPTRRHIRIKPDADESMRASFKFNDKFYSCKVIDISLGGIAAEVYSNVDVLPFEEGNTITGISINLGLKDAGFNAEFVSIKSKFISLKFIDFASGSYEIMSKYILSKISV
;
A
#
# COMPACT_ATOMS: atom_id res chain seq x y z
N MET A 1 18.56 4.99 -5.51
CA MET A 1 17.45 5.22 -4.56
C MET A 1 16.20 5.27 -5.40
N ASP A 2 15.33 4.27 -5.29
CA ASP A 2 14.09 4.24 -6.08
C ASP A 2 13.20 5.39 -5.63
N ASN A 3 12.88 6.32 -6.54
CA ASN A 3 11.91 7.38 -6.31
C ASN A 3 10.54 6.74 -6.01
N LYS A 4 10.25 6.55 -4.73
CA LYS A 4 8.97 6.00 -4.28
C LYS A 4 7.93 7.11 -4.36
N VAL A 5 7.22 7.16 -5.48
CA VAL A 5 6.05 8.03 -5.60
C VAL A 5 5.06 7.76 -4.47
N LYS A 6 4.65 8.83 -3.80
CA LYS A 6 3.69 8.82 -2.72
C LYS A 6 2.38 9.43 -3.21
N ILE A 7 1.26 8.98 -2.63
CA ILE A 7 -0.05 9.60 -2.83
C ILE A 7 -0.48 10.30 -1.55
N GLY A 8 -0.72 11.61 -1.64
CA GLY A 8 -1.31 12.39 -0.55
C GLY A 8 -2.82 12.16 -0.46
N LEU A 9 -3.32 11.88 0.74
CA LEU A 9 -4.73 11.60 1.01
C LEU A 9 -5.33 12.72 1.85
N ILE A 10 -6.07 13.61 1.19
CA ILE A 10 -6.95 14.59 1.84
C ILE A 10 -8.34 13.94 1.87
N GLN A 11 -8.66 13.19 2.94
CA GLN A 11 -9.94 12.47 3.08
C GLN A 11 -10.56 12.71 4.44
N SER A 12 -11.85 13.06 4.46
CA SER A 12 -12.60 13.36 5.68
C SER A 12 -12.93 12.09 6.48
N ASN A 13 -13.18 10.99 5.77
CA ASN A 13 -13.53 9.71 6.35
C ASN A 13 -12.30 8.79 6.46
N ASN A 14 -12.01 8.32 7.69
CA ASN A 14 -10.85 7.47 7.96
C ASN A 14 -10.97 6.09 7.33
N ASP A 15 -12.16 5.51 7.25
CA ASP A 15 -12.35 4.17 6.66
C ASP A 15 -12.05 4.18 5.16
N THR A 16 -12.47 5.25 4.46
CA THR A 16 -12.17 5.47 3.04
C THR A 16 -10.68 5.69 2.82
N ALA A 17 -10.03 6.46 3.69
CA ALA A 17 -8.58 6.66 3.64
C ALA A 17 -7.82 5.34 3.84
N LEU A 18 -8.25 4.51 4.79
CA LEU A 18 -7.68 3.19 5.06
C LEU A 18 -7.92 2.24 3.89
N LEU A 19 -9.11 2.25 3.29
CA LEU A 19 -9.45 1.47 2.11
C LEU A 19 -8.56 1.83 0.92
N ILE A 20 -8.41 3.12 0.62
CA ILE A 20 -7.53 3.62 -0.44
C ILE A 20 -6.08 3.20 -0.17
N THR A 21 -5.62 3.37 1.06
CA THR A 21 -4.26 2.99 1.48
C THR A 21 -4.02 1.49 1.25
N ASN A 22 -4.93 0.63 1.71
CA ASN A 22 -4.82 -0.81 1.53
C ASN A 22 -4.80 -1.21 0.04
N ILE A 23 -5.57 -0.53 -0.81
CA ILE A 23 -5.54 -0.77 -2.26
C ILE A 23 -4.18 -0.37 -2.83
N LEU A 24 -3.67 0.82 -2.51
CA LEU A 24 -2.42 1.36 -3.05
C LEU A 24 -1.17 0.61 -2.57
N LEU A 25 -1.19 0.03 -1.36
CA LEU A 25 -0.12 -0.86 -0.89
C LEU A 25 0.04 -2.11 -1.78
N ASN A 26 -1.05 -2.62 -2.38
CA ASN A 26 -0.99 -3.71 -3.36
C ASN A 26 -0.40 -3.30 -4.71
N TYR A 27 -0.13 -2.01 -4.89
CA TYR A 27 0.60 -1.46 -6.04
C TYR A 27 1.97 -0.91 -5.65
N GLY A 28 2.39 -1.07 -4.40
CA GLY A 28 3.72 -0.64 -3.95
C GLY A 28 3.77 0.86 -3.67
N VAL A 29 2.61 1.50 -3.58
CA VAL A 29 2.46 2.95 -3.51
C VAL A 29 2.12 3.34 -2.07
N PRO A 30 3.05 3.95 -1.33
CA PRO A 30 2.76 4.46 0.01
C PRO A 30 1.83 5.67 -0.06
N THR A 31 1.05 5.86 1.01
CA THR A 31 0.15 7.00 1.16
C THR A 31 0.56 7.86 2.34
N ILE A 32 0.30 9.16 2.26
CA ILE A 32 0.48 10.11 3.37
C ILE A 32 -0.87 10.77 3.65
N ARG A 33 -1.28 10.80 4.93
CA ARG A 33 -2.47 11.54 5.34
C ARG A 33 -2.15 13.04 5.41
N ILE A 34 -2.96 13.84 4.73
CA ILE A 34 -2.83 15.29 4.69
C ILE A 34 -4.11 15.88 5.27
N ASP A 35 -3.93 16.73 6.28
CA ASP A 35 -5.03 17.44 6.92
C ASP A 35 -5.20 18.79 6.20
N PRO A 36 -6.35 19.05 5.55
CA PRO A 36 -6.52 20.25 4.74
C PRO A 36 -6.55 21.54 5.56
N VAL A 37 -6.75 21.48 6.88
CA VAL A 37 -6.79 22.68 7.74
C VAL A 37 -5.43 22.99 8.39
N LYS A 38 -4.44 22.12 8.27
CA LYS A 38 -3.11 22.36 8.86
C LYS A 38 -2.22 23.18 7.95
N ASP A 39 -1.37 23.99 8.56
CA ASP A 39 -0.41 24.83 7.84
C ASP A 39 0.76 24.04 7.23
N ASP A 40 1.01 22.83 7.73
CA ASP A 40 2.05 21.92 7.23
C ASP A 40 1.72 21.27 5.87
N ILE A 41 0.58 21.62 5.25
CA ILE A 41 0.13 21.02 4.00
C ILE A 41 1.14 21.20 2.85
N ILE A 42 1.77 22.37 2.74
CA ILE A 42 2.75 22.65 1.67
C ILE A 42 3.99 21.78 1.87
N GLU A 43 4.46 21.62 3.10
CA GLU A 43 5.61 20.77 3.42
C GLU A 43 5.32 19.28 3.15
N LYS A 44 4.12 18.82 3.51
CA LYS A 44 3.68 17.45 3.24
C LYS A 44 3.51 17.15 1.76
N VAL A 45 3.07 18.14 0.99
CA VAL A 45 3.06 18.08 -0.48
C VAL A 45 4.47 18.39 -0.98
N SER A 46 5.38 17.45 -0.73
CA SER A 46 6.78 17.49 -1.15
C SER A 46 6.96 16.97 -2.59
N GLU A 47 8.18 17.04 -3.11
CA GLU A 47 8.51 16.52 -4.45
C GLU A 47 8.17 15.04 -4.64
N ASP A 48 8.09 14.25 -3.57
CA ASP A 48 7.75 12.82 -3.61
C ASP A 48 6.26 12.55 -3.82
N VAL A 49 5.38 13.53 -3.55
CA VAL A 49 3.94 13.40 -3.72
C VAL A 49 3.57 13.77 -5.15
N LYS A 50 3.32 12.78 -6.01
CA LYS A 50 2.95 13.02 -7.42
C LYS A 50 1.44 13.01 -7.65
N PHE A 51 0.67 12.46 -6.72
CA PHE A 51 -0.79 12.43 -6.81
C PHE A 51 -1.42 12.87 -5.49
N LEU A 52 -2.54 13.58 -5.58
CA LEU A 52 -3.42 13.83 -4.45
C LEU A 52 -4.78 13.20 -4.69
N PHE A 53 -5.25 12.40 -3.73
CA PHE A 53 -6.61 11.93 -3.69
C PHE A 53 -7.40 12.81 -2.70
N VAL A 54 -8.31 13.61 -3.22
CA VAL A 54 -8.94 14.73 -2.51
C VAL A 54 -10.44 14.54 -2.41
N ASP A 55 -10.94 14.54 -1.17
CA ASP A 55 -12.36 14.58 -0.86
C ASP A 55 -12.80 16.03 -0.72
N PHE A 56 -13.77 16.47 -1.51
CA PHE A 56 -14.27 17.84 -1.52
C PHE A 56 -15.49 18.06 -0.62
N ASP A 57 -15.95 17.05 0.13
CA ASP A 57 -17.08 17.19 1.05
C ASP A 57 -16.68 17.63 2.47
N PHE A 58 -15.48 18.19 2.65
CA PHE A 58 -15.10 18.78 3.95
C PHE A 58 -15.92 20.04 4.25
N SER A 59 -16.16 20.30 5.54
CA SER A 59 -16.80 21.52 6.00
C SER A 59 -16.08 22.76 5.47
N ASP A 60 -16.85 23.78 5.07
CA ASP A 60 -16.34 25.07 4.60
C ASP A 60 -15.34 24.95 3.43
N ASN A 61 -15.53 23.95 2.56
CA ASN A 61 -14.70 23.72 1.38
C ASN A 61 -13.20 23.60 1.69
N ALA A 62 -12.84 23.12 2.89
CA ALA A 62 -11.45 23.12 3.37
C ALA A 62 -10.48 22.46 2.37
N SER A 63 -10.86 21.35 1.74
CA SER A 63 -10.04 20.68 0.73
C SER A 63 -9.81 21.50 -0.53
N LEU A 64 -10.81 22.27 -0.98
CA LEU A 64 -10.64 23.15 -2.14
C LEU A 64 -9.72 24.32 -1.79
N LYS A 65 -9.89 24.92 -0.59
CA LYS A 65 -9.01 25.98 -0.09
C LYS A 65 -7.56 25.48 0.04
N ALA A 66 -7.37 24.27 0.55
CA ALA A 66 -6.09 23.58 0.60
C ALA A 66 -5.46 23.40 -0.78
N LEU A 67 -6.24 22.94 -1.77
CA LEU A 67 -5.77 22.75 -3.14
C LEU A 67 -5.32 24.08 -3.79
N ILE A 68 -6.10 25.15 -3.59
CA ILE A 68 -5.76 26.49 -4.04
C ILE A 68 -4.44 26.95 -3.39
N LYS A 69 -4.32 26.83 -2.06
CA LYS A 69 -3.11 27.20 -1.31
C LYS A 69 -1.86 26.47 -1.83
N ILE A 70 -1.96 25.16 -2.10
CA ILE A 70 -0.86 24.38 -2.69
C ILE A 70 -0.47 24.94 -4.06
N GLY A 71 -1.46 25.20 -4.93
CA GLY A 71 -1.19 25.66 -6.30
C GLY A 71 -0.69 27.08 -6.42
N GLU A 72 -1.03 27.94 -5.47
CA GLU A 72 -0.46 29.28 -5.37
C GLU A 72 0.99 29.24 -4.88
N SER A 73 1.32 28.30 -3.99
CA SER A 73 2.62 28.21 -3.32
C SER A 73 3.68 27.46 -4.14
N ILE A 74 3.27 26.46 -4.93
CA ILE A 74 4.19 25.59 -5.68
C ILE A 74 3.87 25.71 -7.17
N LYS A 75 4.80 26.29 -7.95
CA LYS A 75 4.64 26.46 -9.41
C LYS A 75 5.80 25.81 -10.18
N PRO A 76 5.52 24.96 -11.18
CA PRO A 76 4.20 24.48 -11.60
C PRO A 76 3.53 23.60 -10.54
N PHE A 77 2.19 23.44 -10.62
CA PHE A 77 1.44 22.62 -9.69
C PHE A 77 1.99 21.18 -9.70
N PRO A 78 2.48 20.65 -8.57
CA PRO A 78 3.39 19.50 -8.58
C PRO A 78 2.68 18.15 -8.72
N CYS A 79 1.36 18.10 -8.52
CA CYS A 79 0.62 16.84 -8.40
C CYS A 79 -0.51 16.69 -9.44
N LEU A 80 -0.87 15.44 -9.73
CA LEU A 80 -2.08 15.07 -10.45
C LEU A 80 -3.22 14.84 -9.44
N ILE A 81 -4.44 15.31 -9.74
CA ILE A 81 -5.56 15.28 -8.79
C ILE A 81 -6.57 14.19 -9.12
N ILE A 82 -6.95 13.43 -8.10
CA ILE A 82 -8.06 12.47 -8.11
C ILE A 82 -9.11 12.98 -7.12
N GLY A 83 -10.21 13.53 -7.64
CA GLY A 83 -11.26 14.13 -6.81
C GLY A 83 -12.38 13.16 -6.43
N THR A 84 -13.01 13.41 -5.29
CA THR A 84 -14.29 12.77 -4.92
C THR A 84 -15.22 13.71 -4.16
N SER A 85 -16.53 13.57 -4.38
CA SER A 85 -17.59 14.33 -3.67
C SER A 85 -18.95 13.64 -3.79
N PHE A 86 -19.84 13.85 -2.83
CA PHE A 86 -21.28 13.54 -2.94
C PHE A 86 -21.99 14.53 -3.87
N ASN A 87 -21.62 15.81 -3.81
CA ASN A 87 -22.30 16.91 -4.48
C ASN A 87 -21.43 17.50 -5.60
N ALA A 88 -21.04 16.66 -6.56
CA ALA A 88 -20.26 17.10 -7.70
C ALA A 88 -21.07 18.03 -8.60
N THR A 89 -20.75 19.33 -8.57
CA THR A 89 -21.35 20.32 -9.48
C THR A 89 -20.44 20.56 -10.69
N PRO A 90 -20.99 20.96 -11.85
CA PRO A 90 -20.18 21.37 -12.99
C PRO A 90 -19.15 22.45 -12.65
N ASP A 91 -19.52 23.44 -11.81
CA ASP A 91 -18.63 24.53 -11.39
C ASP A 91 -17.43 24.04 -10.59
N LEU A 92 -17.63 23.07 -9.69
CA LEU A 92 -16.54 22.43 -8.96
C LEU A 92 -15.61 21.73 -9.94
N ILE A 93 -16.13 20.91 -10.86
CA ILE A 93 -15.32 20.18 -11.84
C ILE A 93 -14.52 21.14 -12.72
N ASN A 94 -15.15 22.19 -13.22
CA ASN A 94 -14.50 23.23 -14.02
C ASN A 94 -13.38 23.93 -13.24
N THR A 95 -13.61 24.22 -11.96
CA THR A 95 -12.56 24.78 -11.08
C THR A 95 -11.38 23.82 -10.97
N LEU A 96 -11.63 22.54 -10.73
CA LEU A 96 -10.60 21.52 -10.53
C LEU A 96 -9.79 21.21 -11.79
N GLN A 97 -10.33 21.42 -12.99
CA GLN A 97 -9.58 21.25 -14.25
C GLN A 97 -8.33 22.14 -14.33
N HIS A 98 -8.33 23.29 -13.63
CA HIS A 98 -7.16 24.17 -13.54
C HIS A 98 -6.02 23.61 -12.67
N TYR A 99 -6.28 22.55 -11.90
CA TYR A 99 -5.36 21.95 -10.94
C TYR A 99 -4.96 20.52 -11.34
N ASN A 100 -4.78 20.23 -12.64
CA ASN A 100 -4.38 18.90 -13.13
C ASN A 100 -5.31 17.76 -12.66
N LEU A 101 -6.62 17.96 -12.69
CA LEU A 101 -7.60 16.89 -12.42
C LEU A 101 -7.51 15.80 -13.48
N ILE A 102 -7.11 14.59 -13.08
CA ILE A 102 -6.99 13.41 -13.97
C ILE A 102 -8.17 12.43 -13.83
N SER A 103 -8.88 12.49 -12.71
CA SER A 103 -10.06 11.66 -12.48
C SER A 103 -10.95 12.23 -11.39
N PHE A 104 -12.25 11.98 -11.50
CA PHE A 104 -13.22 12.26 -10.45
C PHE A 104 -14.09 11.03 -10.15
N LEU A 105 -14.48 10.86 -8.89
CA LEU A 105 -15.34 9.79 -8.39
C LEU A 105 -16.50 10.39 -7.59
N VAL A 106 -17.73 10.21 -8.07
CA VAL A 106 -18.92 10.60 -7.30
C VAL A 106 -19.16 9.56 -6.21
N LYS A 107 -19.41 10.01 -4.97
CA LYS A 107 -19.69 9.13 -3.83
C LYS A 107 -21.11 8.54 -3.91
N PRO A 108 -21.37 7.37 -3.28
CA PRO A 108 -20.46 6.59 -2.43
C PRO A 108 -19.38 5.86 -3.24
N VAL A 109 -18.17 5.76 -2.67
CA VAL A 109 -17.03 5.11 -3.29
C VAL A 109 -16.87 3.70 -2.72
N THR A 110 -16.87 2.68 -3.59
CA THR A 110 -16.68 1.28 -3.20
C THR A 110 -15.25 0.80 -3.46
N ALA A 111 -14.86 -0.29 -2.81
CA ALA A 111 -13.55 -0.91 -3.02
C ALA A 111 -13.30 -1.29 -4.49
N ASP A 112 -14.30 -1.84 -5.18
CA ASP A 112 -14.15 -2.25 -6.58
C ASP A 112 -14.04 -1.06 -7.53
N MET A 113 -14.79 0.02 -7.28
CA MET A 113 -14.65 1.28 -8.02
C MET A 113 -13.24 1.85 -7.87
N LEU A 114 -12.70 1.86 -6.63
CA LEU A 114 -11.34 2.33 -6.37
C LEU A 114 -10.30 1.45 -7.06
N LYS A 115 -10.41 0.12 -6.98
CA LYS A 115 -9.49 -0.81 -7.65
C LYS A 115 -9.47 -0.58 -9.16
N ILE A 116 -10.65 -0.50 -9.79
CA ILE A 116 -10.77 -0.24 -11.23
C ILE A 116 -10.12 1.11 -11.57
N LYS A 117 -10.39 2.13 -10.75
CA LYS A 117 -9.88 3.47 -11.02
C LYS A 117 -8.36 3.57 -10.85
N PHE A 118 -7.82 3.08 -9.74
CA PHE A 118 -6.38 3.08 -9.51
C PHE A 118 -5.65 2.21 -10.51
N LYS A 119 -6.20 1.06 -10.91
CA LYS A 119 -5.62 0.27 -12.00
C LYS A 119 -5.47 1.12 -13.27
N LYS A 120 -6.51 1.82 -13.71
CA LYS A 120 -6.44 2.69 -14.90
C LYS A 120 -5.41 3.80 -14.74
N ILE A 121 -5.37 4.46 -13.57
CA ILE A 121 -4.40 5.54 -13.31
C ILE A 121 -2.97 4.98 -13.36
N ILE A 122 -2.72 3.83 -12.75
CA ILE A 122 -1.40 3.20 -12.76
C ILE A 122 -1.00 2.76 -14.17
N ASP A 123 -1.93 2.22 -14.95
CA ASP A 123 -1.67 1.83 -16.34
C ASP A 123 -1.36 3.07 -17.22
N THR A 124 -2.08 4.18 -17.03
CA THR A 124 -1.90 5.42 -17.81
C THR A 124 -0.63 6.18 -17.43
N TYR A 125 -0.30 6.22 -16.14
CA TYR A 125 0.80 7.02 -15.59
C TYR A 125 1.95 6.13 -15.09
N GLY A 126 2.13 4.95 -15.71
CA GLY A 126 3.03 3.89 -15.23
C GLY A 126 4.47 4.33 -14.95
N ASP A 127 4.99 5.30 -15.70
CA ASP A 127 6.34 5.86 -15.50
C ASP A 127 6.49 6.58 -14.15
N HIS A 128 5.39 7.03 -13.54
CA HIS A 128 5.38 7.59 -12.20
C HIS A 128 5.26 6.52 -11.11
N PHE A 129 4.90 5.28 -11.43
CA PHE A 129 4.68 4.25 -10.42
C PHE A 129 5.87 3.29 -10.31
N PRO A 130 6.14 2.74 -9.12
CA PRO A 130 7.20 1.76 -8.96
C PRO A 130 6.90 0.51 -9.81
N THR A 131 7.92 -0.01 -10.48
CA THR A 131 7.80 -1.27 -11.26
C THR A 131 7.41 -2.46 -10.35
N ARG A 132 7.75 -2.38 -9.06
CA ARG A 132 7.38 -3.39 -8.05
C ARG A 132 6.05 -3.07 -7.40
N ARG A 133 5.12 -4.04 -7.46
CA ARG A 133 3.75 -3.90 -6.95
C ARG A 133 3.58 -3.98 -5.43
N HIS A 134 4.59 -4.37 -4.65
CA HIS A 134 4.42 -4.48 -3.20
C HIS A 134 5.59 -3.85 -2.46
N ILE A 135 5.27 -3.09 -1.43
CA ILE A 135 6.27 -2.54 -0.52
C ILE A 135 6.83 -3.69 0.31
N ARG A 136 8.16 -3.83 0.28
CA ARG A 136 8.89 -4.78 1.12
C ARG A 136 9.45 -4.07 2.33
N ILE A 137 9.26 -4.68 3.48
CA ILE A 137 9.76 -4.24 4.78
C ILE A 137 10.66 -5.33 5.32
N LYS A 138 11.80 -4.93 5.87
CA LYS A 138 12.65 -5.81 6.67
C LYS A 138 12.20 -5.70 8.12
N PRO A 139 11.90 -6.82 8.80
CA PRO A 139 11.71 -6.80 10.25
C PRO A 139 12.94 -6.20 10.94
N ASP A 140 12.73 -5.54 12.08
CA ASP A 140 13.84 -4.98 12.84
C ASP A 140 14.74 -6.09 13.41
N ALA A 141 15.99 -5.77 13.74
CA ALA A 141 16.96 -6.79 14.16
C ALA A 141 16.58 -7.47 15.48
N ASP A 142 15.84 -6.78 16.35
CA ASP A 142 15.30 -7.27 17.61
C ASP A 142 13.95 -7.99 17.45
N GLU A 143 13.24 -7.77 16.34
CA GLU A 143 12.04 -8.52 15.98
C GLU A 143 12.43 -9.92 15.51
N SER A 144 12.30 -10.91 16.41
CA SER A 144 12.49 -12.33 16.11
C SER A 144 11.33 -12.90 15.27
N MET A 145 11.05 -12.30 14.11
CA MET A 145 9.96 -12.69 13.22
C MET A 145 10.22 -14.07 12.61
N ARG A 146 9.27 -14.97 12.84
CA ARG A 146 9.33 -16.35 12.36
C ARG A 146 8.05 -16.71 11.61
N ALA A 147 8.23 -17.44 10.53
CA ALA A 147 7.15 -18.17 9.90
C ALA A 147 7.34 -19.67 10.16
N SER A 148 6.23 -20.39 10.23
CA SER A 148 6.22 -21.84 10.45
C SER A 148 5.15 -22.49 9.61
N PHE A 149 5.46 -23.68 9.10
CA PHE A 149 4.57 -24.45 8.23
C PHE A 149 4.88 -25.94 8.29
N LYS A 150 3.95 -26.74 7.77
CA LYS A 150 4.10 -28.19 7.63
C LYS A 150 4.18 -28.58 6.15
N PHE A 151 5.17 -29.39 5.78
CA PHE A 151 5.35 -29.91 4.42
C PHE A 151 5.78 -31.38 4.47
N ASN A 152 5.09 -32.27 3.76
CA ASN A 152 5.32 -33.72 3.79
C ASN A 152 5.51 -34.28 5.21
N ASP A 153 4.55 -33.97 6.08
CA ASP A 153 4.53 -34.35 7.49
C ASP A 153 5.65 -33.81 8.40
N LYS A 154 6.54 -32.97 7.88
CA LYS A 154 7.60 -32.31 8.65
C LYS A 154 7.27 -30.85 8.92
N PHE A 155 7.58 -30.38 10.12
CA PHE A 155 7.48 -28.96 10.48
C PHE A 155 8.77 -28.23 10.11
N TYR A 156 8.60 -27.07 9.50
CA TYR A 156 9.68 -26.14 9.20
C TYR A 156 9.40 -24.83 9.89
N SER A 157 10.47 -24.22 10.43
CA SER A 157 10.46 -22.85 10.89
C SER A 157 11.49 -22.07 10.11
N CYS A 158 11.19 -20.82 9.79
CA CYS A 158 12.08 -19.95 9.07
C CYS A 158 12.14 -18.56 9.71
N LYS A 159 13.31 -17.93 9.63
CA LYS A 159 13.51 -16.52 9.94
C LYS A 159 12.99 -15.70 8.78
N VAL A 160 12.10 -14.74 9.03
CA VAL A 160 11.62 -13.85 7.98
C VAL A 160 12.65 -12.74 7.76
N ILE A 161 13.10 -12.59 6.51
CA ILE A 161 14.13 -11.62 6.11
C ILE A 161 13.48 -10.35 5.57
N ASP A 162 12.47 -10.52 4.71
CA ASP A 162 11.64 -9.43 4.23
C ASP A 162 10.18 -9.91 4.07
N ILE A 163 9.26 -8.94 4.15
CA ILE A 163 7.84 -9.17 4.07
C ILE A 163 7.15 -8.08 3.27
N SER A 164 6.12 -8.47 2.52
CA SER A 164 5.25 -7.58 1.77
C SER A 164 3.84 -8.15 1.73
N LEU A 165 2.87 -7.39 1.20
CA LEU A 165 1.52 -7.91 0.96
C LEU A 165 1.46 -9.00 -0.13
N GLY A 166 2.52 -9.16 -0.93
CA GLY A 166 2.57 -10.19 -1.98
C GLY A 166 3.33 -11.45 -1.60
N GLY A 167 4.03 -11.47 -0.46
CA GLY A 167 4.89 -12.60 -0.10
C GLY A 167 5.96 -12.28 0.93
N ILE A 168 6.72 -13.31 1.31
CA ILE A 168 7.86 -13.24 2.24
C ILE A 168 9.13 -13.82 1.61
N ALA A 169 10.27 -13.26 1.97
CA ALA A 169 11.56 -13.94 1.87
C ALA A 169 11.97 -14.45 3.26
N ALA A 170 12.40 -15.70 3.35
CA ALA A 170 12.73 -16.32 4.62
C ALA A 170 13.95 -17.24 4.52
N GLU A 171 14.62 -17.45 5.65
CA GLU A 171 15.72 -18.40 5.82
C GLU A 171 15.24 -19.56 6.67
N VAL A 172 15.25 -20.77 6.13
CA VAL A 172 14.79 -21.96 6.84
C VAL A 172 15.82 -22.38 7.88
N TYR A 173 15.37 -22.61 9.11
CA TYR A 173 16.16 -23.24 10.16
C TYR A 173 16.28 -24.73 9.86
N SER A 174 17.23 -25.07 9.00
CA SER A 174 17.45 -26.41 8.49
C SER A 174 18.94 -26.74 8.52
N ASN A 175 19.26 -27.95 8.98
CA ASN A 175 20.60 -28.51 8.88
C ASN A 175 20.79 -29.36 7.60
N VAL A 176 19.80 -29.39 6.70
CA VAL A 176 19.92 -30.08 5.42
C VAL A 176 20.33 -29.12 4.31
N ASP A 177 21.29 -29.56 3.49
CA ASP A 177 21.83 -28.81 2.35
C ASP A 177 20.80 -28.63 1.22
N VAL A 178 19.88 -29.59 1.10
CA VAL A 178 18.81 -29.60 0.11
C VAL A 178 17.46 -29.64 0.82
N LEU A 179 16.63 -28.65 0.53
CA LEU A 179 15.26 -28.59 1.03
C LEU A 179 14.35 -29.51 0.20
N PRO A 180 13.33 -30.14 0.80
CA PRO A 180 12.50 -31.13 0.10
C PRO A 180 11.34 -30.53 -0.70
N PHE A 181 11.30 -29.21 -0.86
CA PHE A 181 10.31 -28.51 -1.66
C PHE A 181 10.98 -27.86 -2.87
N GLU A 182 10.19 -27.66 -3.93
CA GLU A 182 10.61 -27.11 -5.22
C GLU A 182 9.82 -25.84 -5.58
N GLU A 183 10.33 -25.06 -6.53
CA GLU A 183 9.59 -23.90 -7.06
C GLU A 183 8.25 -24.38 -7.67
N GLY A 184 7.18 -23.60 -7.45
CA GLY A 184 5.81 -23.95 -7.82
C GLY A 184 5.09 -24.84 -6.81
N ASN A 185 5.78 -25.44 -5.83
CA ASN A 185 5.08 -26.15 -4.76
C ASN A 185 4.20 -25.19 -3.95
N THR A 186 2.98 -25.63 -3.64
CA THR A 186 2.07 -24.89 -2.78
C THR A 186 2.13 -25.40 -1.35
N ILE A 187 1.91 -24.51 -0.40
CA ILE A 187 1.91 -24.82 1.00
C ILE A 187 0.79 -24.08 1.71
N THR A 188 0.13 -24.80 2.63
CA THR A 188 -1.03 -24.30 3.34
C THR A 188 -0.76 -24.13 4.82
N GLY A 189 -1.51 -23.22 5.44
CA GLY A 189 -1.47 -23.00 6.89
C GLY A 189 -0.12 -22.48 7.37
N ILE A 190 0.55 -21.62 6.60
CA ILE A 190 1.71 -20.90 7.12
C ILE A 190 1.21 -19.93 8.19
N SER A 191 1.85 -19.95 9.35
CA SER A 191 1.66 -18.95 10.40
C SER A 191 2.91 -18.09 10.53
N ILE A 192 2.74 -16.77 10.59
CA ILE A 192 3.80 -15.81 10.88
C ILE A 192 3.44 -15.00 12.12
N ASN A 193 4.42 -14.80 12.99
CA ASN A 193 4.27 -13.91 14.14
C ASN A 193 4.70 -12.48 13.78
N LEU A 194 3.79 -11.52 13.89
CA LEU A 194 4.01 -10.08 13.69
C LEU A 194 3.89 -9.35 15.03
N GLY A 195 4.81 -9.65 15.96
CA GLY A 195 4.79 -9.12 17.33
C GLY A 195 3.79 -9.86 18.20
N LEU A 196 2.74 -9.17 18.68
CA LEU A 196 1.69 -9.78 19.53
C LEU A 196 0.56 -10.44 18.73
N LYS A 197 0.62 -10.40 17.39
CA LYS A 197 -0.42 -10.94 16.51
C LYS A 197 0.17 -11.95 15.55
N ASP A 198 -0.61 -12.96 15.22
CA ASP A 198 -0.26 -13.92 14.18
C ASP A 198 -1.09 -13.67 12.92
N ALA A 199 -0.48 -13.92 11.77
CA ALA A 199 -1.15 -13.92 10.48
C ALA A 199 -0.99 -15.29 9.81
N GLY A 200 -2.09 -15.84 9.32
CA GLY A 200 -2.13 -17.09 8.58
C GLY A 200 -2.28 -16.86 7.08
N PHE A 201 -1.59 -17.66 6.25
CA PHE A 201 -1.70 -17.60 4.79
C PHE A 201 -1.31 -18.92 4.12
N ASN A 202 -1.80 -19.10 2.90
CA ASN A 202 -1.31 -20.12 1.98
C ASN A 202 -0.36 -19.45 0.97
N ALA A 203 0.65 -20.18 0.52
CA ALA A 203 1.66 -19.64 -0.38
C ALA A 203 2.18 -20.65 -1.40
N GLU A 204 2.89 -20.12 -2.40
CA GLU A 204 3.64 -20.86 -3.40
C GLU A 204 5.13 -20.54 -3.25
N PHE A 205 5.99 -21.55 -3.36
CA PHE A 205 7.43 -21.34 -3.45
C PHE A 205 7.79 -20.74 -4.82
N VAL A 206 8.31 -19.51 -4.84
CA VAL A 206 8.71 -18.83 -6.08
C VAL A 206 10.22 -18.79 -6.29
N SER A 207 11.00 -19.02 -5.24
CA SER A 207 12.43 -19.22 -5.39
C SER A 207 13.00 -19.99 -4.20
N ILE A 208 13.91 -20.92 -4.47
CA ILE A 208 14.62 -21.68 -3.44
C ILE A 208 16.11 -21.69 -3.79
N LYS A 209 16.94 -21.19 -2.86
CA LYS A 209 18.40 -21.15 -3.00
C LYS A 209 19.03 -21.58 -1.70
N SER A 210 19.47 -22.84 -1.62
CA SER A 210 19.95 -23.45 -0.38
C SER A 210 18.88 -23.28 0.72
N LYS A 211 19.21 -22.67 1.86
CA LYS A 211 18.28 -22.39 2.96
C LYS A 211 17.35 -21.19 2.76
N PHE A 212 17.54 -20.40 1.71
CA PHE A 212 16.73 -19.21 1.45
C PHE A 212 15.54 -19.53 0.56
N ILE A 213 14.36 -19.11 0.98
CA ILE A 213 13.10 -19.32 0.27
C ILE A 213 12.42 -17.98 0.02
N SER A 214 11.70 -17.89 -1.10
CA SER A 214 10.74 -16.84 -1.37
C SER A 214 9.38 -17.47 -1.56
N LEU A 215 8.39 -16.96 -0.83
CA LEU A 215 7.02 -17.43 -0.83
C LEU A 215 6.12 -16.31 -1.34
N LYS A 216 5.28 -16.63 -2.33
CA LYS A 216 4.24 -15.73 -2.83
C LYS A 216 2.91 -16.12 -2.22
N PHE A 217 2.19 -15.17 -1.65
CA PHE A 217 0.89 -15.46 -1.05
C PHE A 217 -0.14 -15.82 -2.12
N ILE A 218 -0.92 -16.86 -1.83
CA ILE A 218 -2.07 -17.29 -2.63
C ILE A 218 -3.35 -16.72 -2.02
N ASP A 219 -3.51 -16.91 -0.71
CA ASP A 219 -4.63 -16.41 0.06
C ASP A 219 -4.21 -16.13 1.52
N PHE A 220 -5.12 -15.49 2.26
CA PHE A 220 -4.95 -15.19 3.67
C PHE A 220 -6.05 -15.87 4.47
N ALA A 221 -5.69 -16.36 5.67
CA ALA A 221 -6.67 -16.71 6.67
C ALA A 221 -7.47 -15.47 7.10
N SER A 222 -8.67 -15.69 7.66
CA SER A 222 -9.55 -14.60 8.09
C SER A 222 -8.83 -13.60 8.99
N GLY A 223 -8.97 -12.30 8.70
CA GLY A 223 -8.32 -11.20 9.42
C GLY A 223 -6.80 -11.05 9.20
N SER A 224 -6.12 -12.02 8.61
CA SER A 224 -4.66 -12.04 8.50
C SER A 224 -4.12 -11.00 7.54
N TYR A 225 -4.84 -10.71 6.46
CA TYR A 225 -4.51 -9.61 5.53
C TYR A 225 -4.48 -8.25 6.25
N GLU A 226 -5.46 -8.00 7.12
CA GLU A 226 -5.55 -6.73 7.85
C GLU A 226 -4.41 -6.59 8.86
N ILE A 227 -4.08 -7.67 9.57
CA ILE A 227 -2.94 -7.74 10.49
C ILE A 227 -1.64 -7.43 9.74
N MET A 228 -1.44 -8.07 8.58
CA MET A 228 -0.27 -7.86 7.72
C MET A 228 -0.17 -6.41 7.21
N SER A 229 -1.27 -5.86 6.71
CA SER A 229 -1.31 -4.48 6.21
C SER A 229 -0.97 -3.48 7.31
N LYS A 230 -1.55 -3.66 8.51
CA LYS A 230 -1.26 -2.81 9.68
C LYS A 230 0.22 -2.85 10.08
N TYR A 231 0.83 -4.04 10.08
CA TYR A 231 2.25 -4.19 10.35
C TYR A 231 3.13 -3.49 9.30
N ILE A 232 2.85 -3.69 8.01
CA ILE A 232 3.60 -3.03 6.94
C ILE A 232 3.46 -1.51 7.04
N LEU A 233 2.26 -1.02 7.32
CA LEU A 233 2.00 0.41 7.50
C LEU A 233 2.75 1.01 8.70
N SER A 234 2.80 0.30 9.84
CA SER A 234 3.50 0.82 11.02
C SER A 234 5.00 0.95 10.78
N LYS A 235 5.58 0.15 9.89
CA LYS A 235 7.00 0.22 9.52
C LYS A 235 7.30 1.26 8.43
N ILE A 236 6.31 1.70 7.67
CA ILE A 236 6.45 2.77 6.65
C ILE A 236 6.20 4.15 7.26
N SER A 237 5.39 4.23 8.31
CA SER A 237 4.93 5.50 8.90
C SER A 237 5.94 6.10 9.89
N VAL A 238 7.20 5.63 9.89
CA VAL A 238 8.30 6.12 10.73
C VAL A 238 9.20 7.05 9.93
#